data_AF-A0A3N6GDB2-F1
#
_entry.id   AF-A0A3N6GDB2-F1
#
_cell.length_a   1.000
_cell.length_b   1.000
_cell.length_c   1.000
_cell.angle_alpha   90.00
_cell.angle_beta   90.00
_cell.angle_gamma   90.00
#
_symmetry.space_group_name_H-M   'P 1'
#
loop_
_entity.id
_entity.type
_entity.pdbx_description
1 polymer ?
#
loop_
_entity_poly.entity_id
_entity_poly.type
_entity_poly.pdbx_seq_one_letter_code
_entity_poly.pdbx_strand_id
1 'polypeptide(L)'
;MLAALSRQSGRIPLSVGGVGRGALAARYALASMERQSMETRTANYFSYNGTAPSPEESTALRQVGGWPIGPVKFKLVTSDFTSELSDDDFDDHTTGDPDPGGRLITSPHGSWLLDRLDRTTR
;
A
#
# COMPACT_ATOMS: atom_id res chain seq x y z
N MET A 1 5.40 0.82 29.65
CA MET A 1 4.23 0.91 28.75
C MET A 1 4.18 -0.38 27.95
N LEU A 2 3.09 -1.14 28.04
CA LEU A 2 2.97 -2.53 27.59
C LEU A 2 3.08 -2.65 26.05
N ALA A 3 4.08 -3.40 25.56
CA ALA A 3 4.12 -3.87 24.19
C ALA A 3 3.23 -5.11 24.07
N ALA A 4 1.95 -4.91 23.74
CA ALA A 4 1.08 -6.00 23.32
C ALA A 4 1.29 -6.28 21.83
N LEU A 5 2.44 -6.85 21.47
CA LEU A 5 2.57 -7.53 20.19
C LEU A 5 1.82 -8.86 20.33
N SER A 6 0.55 -8.85 19.95
CA SER A 6 -0.18 -10.08 19.63
C SER A 6 0.66 -10.86 18.62
N ARG A 7 1.31 -11.93 19.08
CA ARG A 7 1.88 -12.94 18.19
C ARG A 7 0.73 -13.51 17.39
N GLN A 8 0.56 -13.04 16.15
CA GLN A 8 -0.47 -13.54 15.27
C GLN A 8 -0.21 -15.04 15.03
N SER A 9 -1.10 -15.89 15.55
CA SER A 9 -1.03 -17.34 15.34
C SER A 9 -1.56 -17.65 13.95
N GLY A 10 -0.69 -17.53 12.95
CA GLY A 10 -1.01 -17.88 11.57
C GLY A 10 0.18 -17.66 10.64
N ARG A 11 0.33 -18.52 9.64
CA ARG A 11 1.29 -18.39 8.53
C ARG A 11 0.73 -17.60 7.34
N ILE A 12 -0.46 -17.02 7.47
CA ILE A 12 -1.15 -16.35 6.37
C ILE A 12 -0.49 -14.97 6.14
N PRO A 13 0.01 -14.68 4.93
CA PRO A 13 0.62 -13.40 4.63
C PRO A 13 -0.37 -12.24 4.77
N LEU A 14 0.10 -11.10 5.26
CA LEU A 14 -0.70 -9.90 5.44
C LEU A 14 -0.75 -9.06 4.15
N SER A 15 -1.89 -8.41 3.93
CA SER A 15 -2.04 -7.37 2.93
C SER A 15 -2.30 -6.04 3.64
N VAL A 16 -1.52 -5.02 3.29
CA VAL A 16 -1.53 -3.70 3.94
C VAL A 16 -1.70 -2.64 2.86
N GLY A 17 -2.35 -1.52 3.15
CA GLY A 17 -2.50 -0.45 2.18
C GLY A 17 -3.39 0.67 2.70
N GLY A 18 -3.77 1.58 1.80
CA GLY A 18 -4.66 2.67 2.16
C GLY A 18 -5.13 3.52 0.99
N VAL A 19 -5.91 4.54 1.34
CA VAL A 19 -6.45 5.54 0.41
C VAL A 19 -5.69 6.86 0.59
N GLY A 20 -5.26 7.50 -0.49
CA GLY A 20 -4.57 8.79 -0.47
C GLY A 20 -3.38 8.80 0.47
N ARG A 21 -3.46 9.67 1.48
CA ARG A 21 -2.43 9.84 2.52
C ARG A 21 -2.27 8.61 3.43
N GLY A 22 -3.32 7.80 3.58
CA GLY A 22 -3.26 6.55 4.32
C GLY A 22 -2.32 5.53 3.67
N ALA A 23 -2.26 5.51 2.33
CA ALA A 23 -1.32 4.68 1.58
C ALA A 23 0.13 5.08 1.88
N LEU A 24 0.41 6.39 1.88
CA LEU A 24 1.73 6.93 2.23
C LEU A 24 2.16 6.57 3.66
N ALA A 25 1.24 6.67 4.62
CA ALA A 25 1.51 6.28 6.01
C ALA A 25 1.82 4.77 6.12
N ALA A 26 1.05 3.93 5.43
CA ALA A 26 1.29 2.48 5.36
C ALA A 26 2.66 2.15 4.71
N ARG A 27 3.01 2.84 3.62
CA ARG A 27 4.32 2.74 2.97
C ARG A 27 5.45 3.05 3.95
N TYR A 28 5.36 4.19 4.64
CA TYR A 28 6.38 4.59 5.61
C TYR A 28 6.52 3.58 6.74
N ALA A 29 5.39 3.10 7.29
CA ALA A 29 5.39 2.12 8.37
C ALA A 29 6.07 0.81 7.94
N LEU A 30 5.71 0.27 6.76
CA LEU A 30 6.33 -0.95 6.23
C LEU A 30 7.84 -0.78 5.99
N ALA A 31 8.25 0.29 5.30
CA ALA A 31 9.67 0.56 5.05
C ALA A 31 10.46 0.73 6.37
N SER A 32 9.88 1.42 7.35
CA SER A 32 10.48 1.59 8.69
C SER A 32 10.64 0.26 9.43
N MET A 33 9.62 -0.60 9.39
CA MET A 33 9.68 -1.94 9.99
C MET A 33 10.75 -2.80 9.32
N GLU A 34 10.82 -2.81 7.98
CA GLU A 34 11.84 -3.53 7.23
C GLU A 34 13.26 -3.03 7.54
N ARG A 35 13.46 -1.71 7.59
CA ARG A 35 14.75 -1.12 8.02
C ARG A 35 15.14 -1.54 9.43
N GLN A 36 14.16 -1.68 10.33
CA GLN A 36 14.38 -2.15 11.70
C GLN A 36 14.52 -3.68 11.79
N SER A 37 14.57 -4.39 10.66
CA SER A 37 14.63 -5.86 10.59
C SER A 37 13.47 -6.53 11.34
N MET A 38 12.32 -5.86 11.42
CA MET A 38 11.11 -6.45 11.97
C MET A 38 10.47 -7.39 10.94
N GLU A 39 10.06 -8.57 11.39
CA GLU A 39 9.30 -9.50 10.56
C GLU A 39 7.90 -8.92 10.29
N THR A 40 7.67 -8.36 9.10
CA THR A 40 6.38 -7.74 8.71
C THR A 40 5.34 -8.77 8.26
N ARG A 41 5.79 -9.91 7.68
CA ARG A 41 4.94 -10.91 7.00
C ARG A 41 3.97 -10.31 5.98
N THR A 42 4.25 -9.12 5.49
CA THR A 42 3.42 -8.43 4.50
C THR A 42 3.78 -8.96 3.11
N ALA A 43 2.84 -9.62 2.45
CA ALA A 43 3.03 -10.06 1.06
C ALA A 43 2.58 -8.98 0.08
N ASN A 44 1.59 -8.16 0.44
CA ASN A 44 1.01 -7.19 -0.48
C ASN A 44 0.91 -5.81 0.15
N TYR A 45 1.27 -4.79 -0.63
CA TYR A 45 1.02 -3.39 -0.38
C TYR A 45 0.07 -2.85 -1.47
N PHE A 46 -0.97 -2.10 -1.11
CA PHE A 46 -1.81 -1.41 -2.09
C PHE A 46 -1.96 0.09 -1.79
N SER A 47 -2.03 0.88 -2.86
CA SER A 47 -2.23 2.33 -2.81
C SER A 47 -3.41 2.70 -3.70
N TYR A 48 -4.51 3.15 -3.08
CA TYR A 48 -5.69 3.63 -3.79
C TYR A 48 -5.71 5.16 -3.82
N ASN A 49 -5.81 5.76 -5.01
CA ASN A 49 -5.75 7.22 -5.20
C ASN A 49 -4.63 7.86 -4.37
N GLY A 50 -3.45 7.24 -4.41
CA GLY A 50 -2.31 7.60 -3.57
C GLY A 50 -1.76 9.00 -3.90
N THR A 51 -1.36 9.73 -2.86
CA THR A 51 -0.76 11.06 -3.01
C THR A 51 0.76 10.97 -2.95
N ALA A 52 1.48 11.83 -3.69
CA ALA A 52 2.92 11.93 -3.51
C ALA A 52 3.27 12.48 -2.11
N PRO A 53 4.43 12.06 -1.56
CA PRO A 53 4.95 12.65 -0.33
C PRO A 53 5.35 14.11 -0.55
N SER A 54 5.20 14.93 0.49
CA SER A 54 5.81 16.26 0.55
C SER A 54 7.35 16.16 0.53
N PRO A 55 8.10 17.26 0.34
CA PRO A 55 9.56 17.24 0.42
C PRO A 55 10.11 16.73 1.77
N GLU A 56 9.44 17.10 2.86
CA GLU A 56 9.78 16.64 4.21
C GLU A 56 9.55 15.12 4.34
N GLU A 57 8.39 14.64 3.88
CA GLU A 57 8.03 13.23 3.93
C GLU A 57 8.90 12.38 3.02
N SER A 58 9.30 12.93 1.87
CA SER A 58 10.25 12.30 0.96
C SER A 58 11.60 12.09 1.64
N THR A 59 12.02 13.06 2.47
CA THR A 59 13.24 12.95 3.27
C THR A 59 13.10 11.86 4.33
N ALA A 60 11.97 11.83 5.05
CA ALA A 60 11.68 10.80 6.04
C ALA A 60 11.61 9.40 5.41
N LEU A 61 10.97 9.26 4.24
CA LEU A 61 10.91 8.01 3.48
C LEU A 61 12.30 7.53 3.09
N ARG A 62 13.16 8.41 2.54
CA ARG A 62 14.54 8.03 2.20
C ARG A 62 15.32 7.51 3.41
N GLN A 63 15.10 8.09 4.59
CA GLN A 63 15.69 7.60 5.84
C GLN A 63 15.20 6.21 6.24
N VAL A 64 14.04 5.76 5.78
CA VAL A 64 13.52 4.41 6.06
C VAL A 64 13.65 3.44 4.88
N GLY A 65 14.31 3.83 3.79
CA GLY A 65 14.52 2.98 2.60
C GLY A 65 13.61 3.30 1.41
N GLY A 66 12.68 4.25 1.56
CA GLY A 66 11.83 4.74 0.48
C GLY A 66 10.62 3.84 0.24
N TRP A 67 10.74 2.87 -0.66
CA TRP A 67 9.70 1.87 -0.91
C TRP A 67 9.97 0.60 -0.10
N PRO A 68 8.94 -0.05 0.48
CA PRO A 68 9.12 -1.36 1.10
C PRO A 68 9.58 -2.37 0.05
N ILE A 69 10.57 -3.18 0.40
CA ILE A 69 11.24 -4.11 -0.50
C ILE A 69 10.45 -5.41 -0.60
N GLY A 70 9.91 -5.90 0.52
CA GLY A 70 9.29 -7.23 0.61
C GLY A 70 8.00 -7.42 -0.19
N PRO A 71 6.97 -6.56 -0.03
CA PRO A 71 5.65 -6.83 -0.58
C PRO A 71 5.54 -6.49 -2.07
N VAL A 72 4.67 -7.24 -2.77
CA VAL A 72 4.15 -6.87 -4.10
C VAL A 72 3.31 -5.60 -3.96
N LYS A 73 3.48 -4.64 -4.86
CA LYS A 73 2.90 -3.30 -4.79
C LYS A 73 1.82 -3.14 -5.85
N PHE A 74 0.63 -2.75 -5.42
CA PHE A 74 -0.51 -2.50 -6.29
C PHE A 74 -0.93 -1.04 -6.26
N LYS A 75 -1.14 -0.45 -7.44
CA LYS A 75 -1.70 0.90 -7.59
C LYS A 75 -3.10 0.84 -8.16
N LEU A 76 -4.03 1.55 -7.53
CA LEU A 76 -5.40 1.68 -7.99
C LEU A 76 -5.74 3.16 -8.07
N VAL A 77 -6.21 3.61 -9.22
CA VAL A 77 -6.51 5.03 -9.45
C VAL A 77 -7.86 5.19 -10.14
N THR A 78 -8.71 6.09 -9.66
CA THR A 78 -9.91 6.49 -10.42
C THR A 78 -9.54 7.50 -11.50
N SER A 79 -10.22 7.48 -12.65
CA SER A 79 -9.86 8.33 -13.78
C SER A 79 -10.04 9.84 -13.52
N ASP A 80 -10.83 10.21 -12.51
CA ASP A 80 -10.99 11.59 -12.02
C ASP A 80 -9.94 12.00 -10.99
N PHE A 81 -9.02 11.11 -10.62
CA PHE A 81 -7.93 11.37 -9.70
C PHE A 81 -6.58 11.44 -10.43
N THR A 82 -5.90 12.58 -10.32
CA THR A 82 -4.54 12.74 -10.84
C THR A 82 -3.52 12.22 -9.82
N SER A 83 -3.07 10.98 -10.01
CA SER A 83 -1.99 10.42 -9.20
C SER A 83 -0.64 11.03 -9.58
N GLU A 84 0.08 11.53 -8.58
CA GLU A 84 1.45 12.03 -8.72
C GLU A 84 2.52 10.94 -8.55
N LEU A 85 2.12 9.72 -8.18
CA LEU A 85 3.00 8.56 -8.08
C LEU A 85 3.22 7.92 -9.45
N SER A 86 4.44 7.49 -9.75
CA SER A 86 4.76 6.77 -11.00
C SER A 86 4.09 5.38 -11.03
N ASP A 87 3.73 4.89 -12.21
CA ASP A 87 3.28 3.50 -12.37
C ASP A 87 4.44 2.51 -12.19
N ASP A 88 5.67 2.92 -12.55
CA ASP A 88 6.89 2.10 -12.44
C ASP A 88 7.30 1.80 -10.98
N ASP A 89 6.74 2.54 -10.01
CA ASP A 89 6.94 2.28 -8.58
C ASP A 89 6.14 1.05 -8.08
N PHE A 90 5.27 0.48 -8.92
CA PHE A 90 4.33 -0.59 -8.58
C PHE A 90 4.50 -1.80 -9.50
N ASP A 91 4.18 -2.98 -8.97
CA ASP A 91 4.29 -4.25 -9.69
C ASP A 91 3.08 -4.53 -10.60
N ASP A 92 1.89 -4.02 -10.23
CA ASP A 92 0.69 -4.01 -11.08
C ASP A 92 -0.17 -2.78 -10.74
N HIS A 93 -0.90 -2.28 -11.74
CA HIS A 93 -1.73 -1.09 -11.58
C HIS A 93 -3.03 -1.16 -12.40
N THR A 94 -4.02 -0.38 -11.97
CA THR A 94 -5.25 -0.21 -12.73
C THR A 94 -5.80 1.20 -12.59
N THR A 95 -6.41 1.66 -13.67
CA THR A 95 -7.19 2.90 -13.71
C THR A 95 -8.65 2.54 -13.98
N GLY A 96 -9.53 2.86 -13.04
CA GLY A 96 -10.96 2.63 -13.13
C GLY A 96 -11.76 3.88 -13.51
N ASP A 97 -13.07 3.70 -13.64
CA ASP A 97 -14.04 4.77 -13.89
C ASP A 97 -14.00 5.87 -12.81
N PRO A 98 -14.49 7.09 -13.12
CA PRO A 98 -14.56 8.17 -12.13
C PRO A 98 -15.51 7.80 -10.99
N ASP A 99 -15.23 8.27 -9.78
CA ASP A 99 -16.06 8.00 -8.60
C ASP A 99 -16.56 9.29 -7.95
N PRO A 100 -17.48 10.02 -8.63
CA PRO A 100 -18.09 11.21 -8.04
C PRO A 100 -18.96 10.88 -6.82
N GLY A 101 -19.27 9.59 -6.59
CA GLY A 101 -20.04 9.11 -5.46
C GLY A 101 -19.25 9.00 -4.15
N GLY A 102 -17.94 9.23 -4.18
CA GLY A 102 -17.09 9.35 -3.00
C GLY A 102 -16.92 8.04 -2.22
N ARG A 103 -17.00 6.87 -2.88
CA ARG A 103 -16.66 5.62 -2.20
C ARG A 103 -15.16 5.62 -1.93
N LEU A 104 -14.76 5.04 -0.81
CA LEU A 104 -13.34 4.91 -0.49
C LEU A 104 -12.59 4.01 -1.48
N ILE A 105 -13.27 2.96 -1.99
CA ILE A 105 -12.79 2.06 -3.05
C ILE A 105 -14.01 1.67 -3.90
N THR A 106 -13.94 1.85 -5.22
CA THR A 106 -15.03 1.44 -6.12
C THR A 106 -15.15 -0.09 -6.20
N SER A 107 -16.34 -0.58 -6.57
CA SER A 107 -16.55 -2.03 -6.72
C SER A 107 -15.61 -2.67 -7.77
N PRO A 108 -15.40 -2.10 -8.97
CA PRO A 108 -14.43 -2.63 -9.92
C PRO A 108 -13.01 -2.72 -9.36
N HIS A 109 -12.53 -1.68 -8.65
CA HIS A 109 -11.22 -1.70 -8.01
C HIS A 109 -11.14 -2.72 -6.87
N GLY A 110 -12.19 -2.86 -6.07
CA GLY A 110 -12.26 -3.88 -5.03
C GLY A 110 -12.16 -5.30 -5.60
N SER A 111 -12.91 -5.59 -6.66
CA SER A 111 -12.84 -6.89 -7.35
C SER A 111 -11.47 -7.13 -7.96
N TRP A 112 -10.88 -6.12 -8.61
CA TRP A 112 -9.54 -6.19 -9.17
C TRP A 112 -8.49 -6.49 -8.09
N LEU A 113 -8.56 -5.80 -6.95
CA LEU A 113 -7.62 -6.01 -5.84
C LEU A 113 -7.74 -7.43 -5.28
N LEU A 114 -8.96 -7.91 -5.02
CA LEU A 114 -9.18 -9.25 -4.47
C LEU A 114 -8.63 -10.36 -5.38
N ASP A 115 -8.77 -10.23 -6.70
CA ASP A 115 -8.20 -11.17 -7.67
C ASP A 115 -6.66 -11.21 -7.60
N ARG A 116 -5.98 -10.08 -7.35
CA ARG A 116 -4.53 -10.05 -7.15
C ARG A 116 -4.11 -10.67 -5.82
N LEU A 117 -4.82 -10.34 -4.74
CA LEU A 117 -4.49 -10.83 -3.40
C LEU A 117 -4.65 -12.36 -3.29
N ASP A 118 -5.60 -12.96 -4.00
CA ASP A 118 -5.77 -14.41 -4.04
C ASP A 118 -4.62 -15.11 -4.81
N ARG A 119 -4.03 -14.44 -5.81
CA ARG A 119 -2.91 -15.00 -6.59
C ARG A 119 -1.59 -14.98 -5.84
N THR A 120 -1.37 -14.00 -4.96
CA THR A 120 -0.12 -13.86 -4.19
C THR A 120 -0.10 -14.69 -2.90
N THR A 121 -1.22 -15.29 -2.52
CA THR A 121 -1.35 -16.12 -1.31
C THR A 121 -1.38 -17.63 -1.57
N ARG A 122 -1.32 -18.06 -2.84
CA ARG A 122 -1.25 -19.47 -3.27
C ARG A 122 0.17 -20.01 -3.34
#